data_AF-A0A7W6B6V3-F1
#
_entry.id   AF-A0A7W6B6V3-F1
#
_cell.length_a   1.000
_cell.length_b   1.000
_cell.length_c   1.000
_cell.angle_alpha   90.00
_cell.angle_beta   90.00
_cell.angle_gamma   90.00
#
_symmetry.space_group_name_H-M   'P 1'
#
loop_
_entity.id
_entity.type
_entity.pdbx_description
1 polymer ?
#
loop_
_entity_poly.entity_id
_entity_poly.type
_entity_poly.pdbx_seq_one_letter_code
_entity_poly.pdbx_strand_id
1 'polypeptide(L)' 'MSHHKVVAEIGPPSVDVAVRKPGALRGKIRVSDDFDSLPADVLKAMEDGR' A
#
# COMPACT_ATOMS: atom_id res chain seq x y z
N MET A 1 13.57 0.52 -29.72
CA MET A 1 12.93 -0.81 -29.62
C MET A 1 11.67 -0.63 -28.78
N SER A 2 10.52 -1.11 -29.28
CA SER A 2 9.21 -0.73 -28.76
C SER A 2 8.77 -1.68 -27.64
N HIS A 3 8.53 -1.18 -26.42
CA HIS A 3 8.16 -1.98 -25.23
C HIS A 3 6.66 -2.36 -25.17
N HIS A 4 6.03 -2.70 -26.29
CA HIS A 4 4.59 -3.01 -26.34
C HIS A 4 4.33 -4.48 -25.98
N LYS A 5 4.79 -4.91 -24.80
CA LYS A 5 4.45 -6.22 -24.24
C LYS A 5 3.37 -6.01 -23.17
N VAL A 6 2.20 -6.59 -23.36
CA VAL A 6 1.16 -6.65 -22.33
C VAL A 6 1.70 -7.52 -21.19
N VAL A 7 1.80 -6.95 -19.98
CA VAL A 7 2.34 -7.62 -18.78
C VAL A 7 1.27 -7.98 -17.75
N ALA A 8 0.07 -7.44 -17.90
CA ALA A 8 -1.07 -7.75 -17.06
C ALA A 8 -2.38 -7.38 -17.78
N GLU A 9 -3.45 -8.07 -17.43
CA GLU A 9 -4.82 -7.80 -17.88
C GLU A 9 -5.67 -7.42 -16.68
N ILE A 10 -6.52 -6.40 -16.83
CA ILE A 10 -7.43 -5.95 -15.78
C ILE A 10 -8.71 -6.79 -15.87
N GLY A 11 -8.91 -7.68 -14.90
CA GLY A 11 -10.17 -8.37 -14.69
C GLY A 11 -11.13 -7.60 -13.79
N PRO A 12 -12.40 -8.03 -13.69
CA PRO A 12 -13.29 -7.54 -12.65
C PRO A 12 -12.69 -7.79 -11.25
N PRO A 13 -12.96 -6.93 -10.25
CA PRO A 13 -12.54 -7.18 -8.88
C PRO A 13 -12.99 -8.56 -8.40
N SER A 14 -12.12 -9.27 -7.66
CA SER A 14 -12.48 -10.58 -7.09
C SER A 14 -13.71 -10.46 -6.19
N VAL A 15 -14.65 -11.40 -6.33
CA VAL A 15 -15.91 -11.43 -5.57
C VAL A 15 -15.69 -11.78 -4.09
N ASP A 16 -14.48 -12.22 -3.72
CA ASP A 16 -14.08 -12.56 -2.36
C ASP A 16 -14.00 -11.31 -1.47
N VAL A 17 -15.17 -10.75 -1.15
CA VAL A 17 -15.32 -9.77 -0.08
C VAL A 17 -15.32 -10.57 1.22
N ALA A 18 -14.14 -10.85 1.75
CA ALA A 18 -14.02 -11.38 3.10
C ALA A 18 -14.81 -10.48 4.06
N VAL A 19 -15.89 -11.02 4.64
CA VAL A 19 -16.72 -10.27 5.58
C VAL A 19 -15.84 -9.83 6.74
N ARG A 20 -15.66 -8.52 6.90
CA ARG A 20 -14.84 -7.94 7.96
C ARG A 20 -15.43 -8.34 9.31
N LYS A 21 -14.68 -9.06 10.12
CA LYS A 21 -15.06 -9.38 11.50
C LYS A 21 -14.57 -8.28 12.44
N PRO A 22 -15.48 -7.61 13.19
CA PRO A 22 -15.06 -6.65 14.20
C PRO A 22 -14.04 -7.27 15.16
N GLY A 23 -12.94 -6.55 15.42
CA GLY A 23 -11.90 -7.00 16.33
C GLY A 23 -10.95 -8.09 15.81
N ALA A 24 -11.06 -8.54 14.56
CA ALA A 24 -10.19 -9.59 13.99
C ALA A 24 -8.68 -9.30 14.10
N LEU A 25 -8.33 -8.02 14.08
CA LEU A 25 -6.96 -7.50 14.15
C LEU A 25 -6.61 -6.83 15.48
N ARG A 26 -7.51 -6.89 16.47
CA ARG A 26 -7.28 -6.30 17.80
C ARG A 26 -6.03 -6.92 18.42
N GLY A 27 -5.06 -6.08 18.77
CA GLY A 27 -3.77 -6.50 19.36
C GLY A 27 -2.78 -7.15 18.38
N LYS A 28 -3.14 -7.31 17.09
CA LYS A 28 -2.27 -7.87 16.05
C LYS A 28 -1.58 -6.80 15.20
N ILE A 29 -2.19 -5.62 15.11
CA ILE A 29 -1.55 -4.46 14.47
C ILE A 29 -0.65 -3.81 15.50
N ARG A 30 0.62 -3.65 15.17
CA ARG A 30 1.59 -2.87 15.92
C ARG A 30 2.24 -1.88 14.97
N VAL A 31 2.40 -0.65 15.44
CA VAL A 31 3.24 0.34 14.78
C VAL A 31 4.65 0.11 15.31
N SER A 32 5.63 0.09 14.42
CA SER A 32 7.04 -0.03 14.80
C SER A 32 7.54 1.32 15.35
N ASP A 33 8.48 1.29 16.29
CA ASP A 33 9.01 2.51 16.93
C ASP A 33 9.75 3.43 15.93
N ASP A 34 10.17 2.89 14.79
CA ASP A 34 10.85 3.62 13.71
C ASP A 34 9.90 4.27 12.70
N PHE A 35 8.58 4.11 12.87
CA PHE A 35 7.57 4.60 11.93
C PHE A 35 7.39 6.13 11.95
N ASP A 36 8.00 6.82 12.92
CA ASP A 36 8.04 8.28 12.99
C ASP A 36 9.13 8.89 12.09
N SER A 37 10.03 8.05 11.55
CA SER A 37 11.11 8.48 10.68
C SER A 37 10.85 8.09 9.24
N LEU A 38 11.12 9.02 8.31
CA LEU A 38 11.10 8.75 6.89
C LEU A 38 12.53 8.83 6.33
N PRO A 39 12.88 7.99 5.34
CA PRO A 39 14.04 8.22 4.51
C PRO A 39 14.02 9.63 3.90
N ALA A 40 15.19 10.25 3.78
CA ALA A 40 15.31 11.67 3.42
C ALA A 40 14.73 12.01 2.04
N ASP A 41 14.81 11.08 1.09
CA ASP A 41 14.23 11.19 -0.25
C ASP A 41 12.69 11.14 -0.24
N VAL A 42 12.11 10.27 0.58
CA VAL A 42 10.65 10.16 0.77
C VAL A 42 10.11 11.40 1.46
N LEU A 43 10.76 11.86 2.53
CA LEU A 43 10.37 13.08 3.25
C LEU A 43 10.36 14.29 2.31
N LYS A 44 11.44 14.46 1.54
CA LYS A 44 11.58 15.54 0.56
C LYS A 44 10.45 15.51 -0.48
N ALA A 45 10.10 14.35 -1.02
CA ALA A 45 9.02 14.23 -2.00
C ALA A 45 7.64 14.62 -1.43
N MET A 46 7.40 14.42 -0.13
CA MET A 46 6.15 14.84 0.52
C MET A 46 6.10 16.35 0.79
N GLU A 47 7.26 16.97 1.06
CA GLU A 47 7.39 18.42 1.29
C GLU A 47 7.35 19.23 -0.02
N ASP A 48 7.96 18.71 -1.08
CA ASP A 48 8.06 19.35 -2.40
C ASP A 48 6.74 19.35 -3.20
N GLY A 49 5.73 18.59 -2.75
CA GLY A 49 4.41 18.51 -3.39
C GLY A 49 3.43 19.64 -3.02
N ARG A 50 3.92 20.75 -2.43
CA ARG A 50 3.12 21.92 -2.03
C ARG A 50 3.17 23.07 -3.02
#